data_AF-A0A2N1VSE0-F1
#
_entry.id   AF-A0A2N1VSE0-F1
#
_cell.length_a   1.000
_cell.length_b   1.000
_cell.length_c   1.000
_cell.angle_alpha   90.00
_cell.angle_beta   90.00
_cell.angle_gamma   90.00
#
_symmetry.space_group_name_H-M   'P 1'
#
loop_
_entity.id
_entity.type
_entity.pdbx_description
1 polymer ?
#
loop_
_entity_poly.entity_id
_entity_poly.type
_entity_poly.pdbx_seq_one_letter_code
_entity_poly.pdbx_strand_id
1 'polypeptide(L)'
;MLLKFLSLKNLFLEEIRKEIVGFSEKNTGLITPDDLRDLPDPVRKYFIYCGYVNKEKMNNATIEWSDVYLRMAPDKKWLQIECYQFNSVSEPTRIVYMKSNIAGLISFEGRDKCQ
;
A
#
# COMPACT_ATOMS: atom_id res chain seq x y z
N MET A 1 30.96 14.15 2.05
CA MET A 1 29.50 14.27 2.15
C MET A 1 28.90 13.73 0.85
N LEU A 2 28.75 12.41 0.75
CA LEU A 2 28.26 11.72 -0.45
C LEU A 2 26.72 11.74 -0.43
N LEU A 3 26.12 12.55 -1.30
CA LEU A 3 24.70 12.49 -1.61
C LEU A 3 24.38 11.09 -2.15
N LYS A 4 23.87 10.20 -1.29
CA LYS A 4 23.24 8.95 -1.72
C LYS A 4 22.02 9.33 -2.57
N PHE A 5 22.17 9.32 -3.89
CA PHE A 5 21.03 9.17 -4.79
C PHE A 5 20.46 7.76 -4.57
N LEU A 6 19.65 7.61 -3.52
CA LEU A 6 18.84 6.41 -3.35
C LEU A 6 17.77 6.49 -4.46
N SER A 7 17.75 5.52 -5.38
CA SER A 7 16.62 5.33 -6.30
C SER A 7 15.31 5.39 -5.50
N LEU A 8 14.26 6.03 -6.03
CA LEU A 8 12.97 6.13 -5.32
C LEU A 8 12.40 4.74 -5.02
N LYS A 9 12.68 3.75 -5.88
CA LYS A 9 12.41 2.34 -5.61
C LYS A 9 13.13 1.81 -4.37
N ASN A 10 14.40 2.16 -4.19
CA ASN A 10 15.16 1.75 -3.00
C ASN A 10 14.61 2.44 -1.74
N LEU A 11 14.24 3.71 -1.82
CA LEU A 11 13.59 4.41 -0.70
C LEU A 11 12.28 3.70 -0.32
N PHE A 12 11.44 3.40 -1.30
CA PHE A 12 10.19 2.65 -1.12
C PHE A 12 10.41 1.30 -0.41
N LEU A 13 11.37 0.49 -0.89
CA LEU A 13 11.68 -0.82 -0.30
C LEU A 13 12.22 -0.71 1.13
N GLU A 14 13.09 0.27 1.39
CA GLU A 14 13.65 0.51 2.72
C GLU A 14 12.57 0.93 3.73
N GLU A 15 11.60 1.72 3.30
CA GLU A 15 10.50 2.15 4.16
C GLU A 15 9.53 1.02 4.45
N ILE A 16 9.17 0.21 3.44
CA ILE A 16 8.39 -1.01 3.66
C ILE A 16 9.09 -1.91 4.68
N ARG A 17 10.40 -2.12 4.52
CA ARG A 17 11.17 -2.94 5.46
C ARG A 17 11.08 -2.39 6.88
N LYS A 18 11.17 -1.07 7.05
CA LYS A 18 11.04 -0.42 8.37
C LYS A 18 9.65 -0.61 8.96
N GLU A 19 8.58 -0.45 8.18
CA GLU A 19 7.21 -0.68 8.65
C GLU A 19 7.00 -2.14 9.08
N ILE A 20 7.44 -3.11 8.26
CA ILE A 20 7.28 -4.53 8.56
C ILE A 20 8.04 -4.92 9.83
N VAL A 21 9.30 -4.48 9.98
CA VAL A 21 10.12 -4.80 11.15
C VAL A 21 9.62 -4.08 12.41
N GLY A 22 9.15 -2.83 12.28
CA GLY A 22 8.65 -2.04 13.40
C GLY A 22 7.36 -2.58 14.02
N PHE A 23 6.55 -3.31 13.24
CA PHE A 23 5.21 -3.74 13.63
C PHE A 23 4.92 -5.24 13.45
N SER A 24 5.96 -6.08 13.32
CA SER A 24 5.82 -7.52 13.03
C SER A 24 4.99 -8.31 14.06
N GLU A 25 4.92 -7.84 15.31
CA GLU A 25 4.25 -8.53 16.41
C GLU A 25 2.90 -7.89 16.82
N LYS A 26 2.49 -6.80 16.16
CA LYS A 26 1.21 -6.15 16.48
C LYS A 26 0.05 -6.86 15.79
N ASN A 27 -1.13 -6.84 16.42
CA ASN A 27 -2.38 -7.43 15.90
C ASN A 27 -2.26 -8.87 15.39
N THR A 28 -1.56 -9.73 16.13
CA THR A 28 -1.50 -11.17 15.83
C THR A 28 -2.78 -11.89 16.28
N GLY A 29 -3.00 -13.10 15.76
CA GLY A 29 -4.12 -13.96 16.12
C GLY A 29 -5.27 -13.94 15.12
N LEU A 30 -6.39 -14.54 15.51
CA LEU A 30 -7.57 -14.68 14.67
C LEU A 30 -8.55 -13.52 14.90
N ILE A 31 -9.30 -13.16 13.87
CA ILE A 31 -10.45 -12.27 13.99
C ILE A 31 -11.56 -13.01 14.73
N THR A 32 -11.95 -12.49 15.89
CA THR A 32 -12.98 -13.05 16.76
C THR A 32 -14.28 -12.23 16.71
N PRO A 33 -15.42 -12.78 17.15
CA PRO A 33 -16.65 -11.99 17.31
C PRO A 33 -16.48 -10.77 18.24
N ASP A 34 -15.60 -10.87 19.24
CA ASP A 34 -15.33 -9.77 20.18
C ASP A 34 -14.61 -8.61 19.51
N ASP A 35 -13.70 -8.86 18.56
CA ASP A 35 -13.07 -7.81 17.74
C ASP A 35 -14.10 -7.01 16.93
N LEU A 36 -15.26 -7.61 16.64
CA LEU A 36 -16.31 -6.97 15.86
C LEU A 36 -17.30 -6.21 16.73
N ARG A 37 -17.26 -6.31 18.07
CA ARG A 37 -18.33 -5.84 18.98
C ARG A 37 -18.59 -4.35 18.87
N ASP A 38 -17.54 -3.55 18.77
CA ASP A 38 -17.63 -2.09 18.76
C ASP A 38 -17.68 -1.48 17.35
N LEU A 39 -17.63 -2.33 16.30
CA LEU A 39 -17.71 -1.86 14.92
C LEU A 39 -19.13 -1.41 14.56
N PRO A 40 -19.30 -0.46 13.61
CA PRO A 40 -20.60 -0.14 13.05
C PRO A 40 -21.27 -1.37 12.43
N ASP A 41 -22.60 -1.43 12.50
CA ASP A 41 -23.39 -2.57 12.01
C ASP A 41 -23.06 -3.00 10.56
N PRO A 42 -22.89 -2.08 9.59
CA PRO A 42 -22.53 -2.48 8.22
C PRO A 42 -21.16 -3.18 8.17
N VAL A 43 -20.20 -2.73 8.96
CA VAL A 43 -18.84 -3.27 8.99
C VAL A 43 -18.85 -4.66 9.63
N ARG A 44 -19.51 -4.83 10.78
CA ARG A 44 -19.65 -6.14 11.42
C ARG A 44 -20.32 -7.17 10.51
N LYS A 45 -21.40 -6.78 9.82
CA LYS A 45 -22.09 -7.65 8.84
C LYS A 45 -21.18 -8.03 7.67
N TYR A 46 -20.36 -7.12 7.17
CA TYR A 46 -19.38 -7.40 6.12
C TYR A 46 -18.37 -8.47 6.56
N PHE A 47 -17.80 -8.33 7.76
CA PHE A 47 -16.84 -9.31 8.30
C PHE A 47 -17.42 -10.71 8.41
N ILE A 48 -18.68 -10.82 8.86
CA ILE A 48 -19.38 -12.10 8.99
C ILE A 48 -19.73 -12.69 7.63
N TYR A 49 -20.35 -11.89 6.75
CA TYR A 49 -20.82 -12.34 5.44
C TYR A 49 -19.68 -12.82 4.54
N CYS A 50 -18.56 -12.12 4.54
CA CYS A 50 -17.38 -12.49 3.77
C CYS A 50 -16.52 -13.58 4.43
N GLY A 51 -16.91 -14.09 5.61
CA GLY A 51 -16.21 -15.20 6.28
C GLY A 51 -14.83 -14.83 6.84
N TYR A 52 -14.66 -13.59 7.31
CA TYR A 52 -13.41 -13.12 7.93
C TYR A 52 -13.24 -13.59 9.38
N VAL A 53 -14.31 -14.02 10.06
CA VAL A 53 -14.22 -14.60 11.40
C VAL A 53 -13.38 -15.88 11.36
N ASN A 54 -12.49 -16.06 12.34
CA ASN A 54 -11.48 -17.12 12.42
C ASN A 54 -10.41 -17.07 11.31
N LYS A 55 -10.26 -15.95 10.59
CA LYS A 55 -9.10 -15.70 9.72
C LYS A 55 -8.01 -14.99 10.50
N GLU A 56 -6.76 -15.20 10.10
CA GLU A 56 -5.63 -14.47 10.64
C GLU A 56 -5.80 -12.96 10.42
N LYS A 57 -5.49 -12.18 11.44
CA LYS A 57 -5.45 -10.72 11.35
C LYS A 57 -4.34 -10.30 10.39
N MET A 58 -4.70 -9.51 9.39
CA MET A 58 -3.76 -8.99 8.39
C MET A 58 -3.24 -7.63 8.85
N ASN A 59 -1.91 -7.51 8.94
CA ASN A 59 -1.27 -6.24 9.29
C ASN A 59 -0.89 -5.39 8.10
N ASN A 60 -0.54 -6.05 7.00
CA ASN A 60 0.06 -5.43 5.84
C ASN A 60 -0.62 -5.93 4.57
N ALA A 61 -0.69 -5.06 3.56
CA ALA A 61 -1.17 -5.43 2.24
C ALA A 61 -0.25 -4.82 1.18
N THR A 62 0.12 -5.62 0.18
CA THR A 62 0.82 -5.17 -1.02
C THR A 62 -0.13 -5.27 -2.20
N ILE A 63 -0.14 -4.24 -3.04
CA ILE A 63 -0.98 -4.17 -4.23
C ILE A 63 -0.10 -3.75 -5.40
N GLU A 64 -0.19 -4.49 -6.50
CA GLU A 64 0.51 -4.19 -7.75
C GLU A 64 -0.51 -3.85 -8.83
N TRP A 65 -0.38 -2.66 -9.40
CA TRP A 65 -1.20 -2.15 -10.49
C TRP A 65 -0.35 -2.09 -11.76
N SER A 66 -0.55 -3.04 -12.66
CA SER A 66 0.23 -3.17 -13.91
C SER A 66 -0.52 -2.71 -15.16
N ASP A 67 -1.84 -2.56 -15.10
CA ASP A 67 -2.69 -2.08 -16.20
C ASP A 67 -3.49 -0.84 -15.75
N VAL A 68 -2.77 0.25 -15.49
CA VAL A 68 -3.37 1.51 -15.04
C VAL A 68 -2.81 2.69 -15.83
N TYR A 69 -3.66 3.70 -15.99
CA TYR A 69 -3.36 4.90 -16.76
C TYR A 69 -3.55 6.15 -15.91
N LEU A 70 -2.58 7.06 -15.97
CA LEU A 70 -2.61 8.35 -15.30
C LEU A 70 -2.64 9.48 -16.33
N ARG A 71 -3.56 10.43 -16.14
CA ARG A 71 -3.60 11.66 -16.95
C ARG A 71 -3.18 12.84 -16.08
N MET A 72 -2.04 13.44 -16.43
CA MET A 72 -1.40 14.49 -15.63
C MET A 72 -2.17 15.82 -15.60
N ALA A 73 -2.92 16.13 -16.65
CA ALA A 73 -3.84 17.28 -16.71
C ALA A 73 -4.95 17.00 -17.74
N PRO A 74 -6.11 17.69 -17.67
CA PRO A 74 -7.27 17.39 -18.52
C PRO A 74 -6.99 17.32 -20.03
N ASP A 75 -6.05 18.14 -20.52
CA ASP A 75 -5.63 18.25 -21.92
C ASP A 75 -4.50 17.30 -22.33
N LYS A 76 -3.95 16.50 -21.39
CA LYS A 76 -2.82 15.59 -21.67
C LYS A 76 -3.27 14.18 -22.02
N LYS A 77 -2.40 13.45 -22.72
CA LYS A 77 -2.60 12.03 -23.02
C LYS A 77 -2.53 11.20 -21.74
N TRP A 78 -3.24 10.07 -21.74
CA TRP A 78 -3.12 9.04 -20.73
C TRP A 78 -1.73 8.39 -20.83
N LEU A 79 -1.06 8.27 -19.69
CA LEU A 79 0.23 7.60 -19.55
C LEU A 79 0.00 6.27 -18.86
N GLN A 80 0.45 5.18 -19.47
CA GLN A 80 0.48 3.90 -18.77
C GLN A 80 1.52 3.96 -17.65
N ILE A 81 1.15 3.52 -16.46
CA ILE A 81 2.04 3.48 -15.31
C ILE A 81 2.02 2.08 -14.68
N GLU A 82 3.12 1.72 -14.03
CA GLU A 82 3.15 0.63 -13.06
C GLU A 82 3.14 1.27 -11.67
N CYS A 83 2.27 0.80 -10.78
CA CYS A 83 2.15 1.32 -9.42
C CYS A 83 2.22 0.18 -8.40
N TYR A 84 3.07 0.35 -7.40
CA TYR A 84 3.28 -0.57 -6.29
C TYR A 84 2.88 0.14 -5.01
N GLN A 85 1.96 -0.46 -4.27
CA GLN A 85 1.42 0.10 -3.06
C GLN A 85 1.61 -0.86 -1.90
N PHE A 86 2.01 -0.32 -0.76
CA PHE A 86 2.08 -1.02 0.51
C PHE A 86 1.23 -0.28 1.53
N ASN A 87 0.39 -1.02 2.26
CA ASN A 87 -0.40 -0.50 3.36
C ASN A 87 -0.03 -1.24 4.65
N SER A 88 0.00 -0.52 5.77
CA SER A 88 0.05 -1.09 7.12
C SER A 88 -1.07 -0.52 7.99
N VAL A 89 -1.60 -1.33 8.91
CA VAL A 89 -2.73 -0.96 9.78
C VAL A 89 -2.32 -0.64 11.22
N SER A 90 -1.18 -1.19 11.67
CA SER A 90 -0.73 -1.03 13.07
C SER A 90 -0.40 0.43 13.40
N GLU A 91 0.30 1.08 12.48
CA GLU A 91 0.29 2.52 12.30
C GLU A 91 -0.26 2.73 10.89
N PRO A 92 -1.37 3.46 10.69
CA PRO A 92 -1.98 3.65 9.39
C PRO A 92 -1.01 4.28 8.40
N THR A 93 -0.35 3.45 7.61
CA THR A 93 0.69 3.88 6.66
C THR A 93 0.32 3.41 5.27
N ARG A 94 0.41 4.30 4.28
CA ARG A 94 0.35 3.98 2.85
C ARG A 94 1.62 4.48 2.19
N ILE A 95 2.37 3.58 1.55
CA ILE A 95 3.55 3.91 0.76
C ILE A 95 3.27 3.49 -0.68
N VAL A 96 3.50 4.38 -1.63
CA VAL A 96 3.30 4.13 -3.06
C VAL A 96 4.57 4.45 -3.83
N TYR A 97 4.92 3.58 -4.77
CA TYR A 97 5.93 3.81 -5.78
C TYR A 97 5.31 3.60 -7.15
N MET A 98 5.38 4.61 -8.01
CA MET A 98 4.92 4.56 -9.39
C MET A 98 6.08 4.80 -10.34
N LYS A 99 6.04 4.12 -11.49
CA LYS A 99 6.97 4.38 -12.59
C LYS A 99 6.23 4.34 -13.92
N SER A 100 6.72 5.10 -14.89
CA SER A 100 6.24 5.08 -16.27
C SER A 100 7.42 5.21 -17.21
N ASN A 101 7.33 4.53 -18.36
CA ASN A 101 8.29 4.67 -19.43
C ASN A 101 7.61 5.41 -20.59
N ILE A 102 7.98 6.68 -20.79
CA ILE A 102 7.47 7.49 -21.88
C ILE A 102 8.37 7.26 -23.09
N ALA A 103 7.86 6.50 -24.06
CA ALA A 103 8.47 6.28 -25.37
C ALA A 103 9.93 5.77 -25.33
N GLY A 104 10.30 4.98 -24.32
CA GLY A 104 11.63 4.36 -24.19
C GLY A 104 12.76 5.29 -23.75
N LEU A 105 12.49 6.59 -23.58
CA LEU A 105 13.51 7.63 -23.44
C LEU A 105 13.43 8.38 -22.10
N ILE A 106 12.23 8.54 -21.52
CA ILE A 106 12.03 9.29 -20.28
C ILE A 106 11.32 8.39 -19.27
N SER A 107 12.04 8.08 -18.18
CA SER A 107 11.50 7.37 -17.03
C SER A 107 10.95 8.39 -16.03
N PHE A 108 9.64 8.37 -15.80
CA PHE A 108 9.03 9.09 -14.68
C PHE A 108 8.93 8.13 -13.50
N GLU A 109 9.40 8.54 -12.33
CA GLU A 109 9.17 7.84 -11.07
C GLU A 109 8.48 8.78 -10.09
N GLY A 110 7.61 8.23 -9.26
CA GLY A 110 7.00 8.93 -8.15
C GLY A 110 6.99 8.05 -6.92
N ARG A 111 7.25 8.65 -5.76
CA ARG A 111 7.09 7.99 -4.47
C ARG A 111 6.26 8.88 -3.57
N ASP A 112 5.24 8.31 -2.95
CA ASP A 112 4.34 8.97 -2.00
C ASP A 112 4.29 8.16 -0.70
N LYS A 113 4.17 8.86 0.44
CA LYS A 113 3.90 8.23 1.74
C LYS A 113 2.92 9.08 2.52
N CYS A 114 1.86 8.45 2.99
CA CYS A 114 0.89 8.99 3.93
C CYS A 114 0.97 8.16 5.21
N GLN A 115 1.15 8.82 6.35
CA GLN A 115 1.26 8.25 7.69
C GLN A 115 0.60 9.22 8.67
#